data_AF-A0A645BJX3-F1
#
_entry.id   AF-A0A645BJX3-F1
#
_cell.length_a   1.000
_cell.length_b   1.000
_cell.length_c   1.000
_cell.angle_alpha   90.00
_cell.angle_beta   90.00
_cell.angle_gamma   90.00
#
_symmetry.space_group_name_H-M   'P 1'
#
loop_
_entity.id
_entity.type
_entity.pdbx_description
1 polymer ?
#
loop_
_entity_poly.entity_id
_entity_poly.type
_entity_poly.pdbx_seq_one_letter_code
_entity_poly.pdbx_strand_id
1 'polypeptide(L)'
;MPHYGAISHLTETQARSVFAERGGDPDQPGKADPFDCLVWRMARQGEPSWESRLGAGRPGWHIECSVIAEHYLGETFDVQGGGSDLAFPHHEMSAAEGRAATGHRYAAAYVHAGMVGLDGEKMSKSRGNLVLVSRLTAAGVDPMAIRLAILAHHYRQDWSWTQAGLCEAIARLDTWRRAFAATAGPDAGATVAAVRAALRDDLDAPAALAAIDTWAAATLAGEGADASAPGLLVRAADALLGVAVDTRAAGCGPIVSTTAGLDTSAGVDRGAGVDTVPVPAEGSDRLDRVKTFESLFAELQDKAVSRPDGSGTVAELDAGVHQIGKKIVEEAGEVWMAAEYEGKDATALEISQLLYHAQVMMIATGLTLEDVYRKL
;
A
#
# COMPACT_ATOMS: atom_id res chain seq x y z
N MET A 1 -23.47 19.72 20.39
CA MET A 1 -23.45 18.50 21.23
C MET A 1 -22.33 18.62 22.27
N PRO A 2 -22.53 18.27 23.54
CA PRO A 2 -21.46 18.31 24.53
C PRO A 2 -20.26 17.48 24.08
N HIS A 3 -19.04 18.02 24.22
CA HIS A 3 -17.77 17.39 23.83
C HIS A 3 -17.51 17.19 22.33
N TYR A 4 -18.36 17.70 21.44
CA TYR A 4 -18.04 17.73 20.00
C TYR A 4 -16.84 18.64 19.72
N GLY A 5 -15.87 18.16 18.96
CA GLY A 5 -14.60 18.83 18.69
C GLY A 5 -13.48 18.48 19.69
N ALA A 6 -13.75 17.65 20.69
CA ALA A 6 -12.78 17.30 21.73
C ALA A 6 -11.75 16.25 21.27
N ILE A 7 -11.98 15.56 20.14
CA ILE A 7 -11.03 14.55 19.61
C ILE A 7 -10.00 15.24 18.71
N SER A 8 -10.45 16.14 17.85
CA SER A 8 -9.61 16.76 16.83
C SER A 8 -9.01 18.10 17.24
N HIS A 9 -9.62 18.81 18.19
CA HIS A 9 -9.23 20.15 18.64
C HIS A 9 -9.14 21.21 17.51
N LEU A 10 -9.79 20.96 16.37
CA LEU A 10 -9.83 21.91 15.26
C LEU A 10 -10.74 23.09 15.61
N THR A 11 -10.33 24.29 15.17
CA THR A 11 -11.26 25.42 15.12
C THR A 11 -12.35 25.16 14.09
N GLU A 12 -13.50 25.83 14.22
CA GLU A 12 -14.63 25.67 13.30
C GLU A 12 -14.23 25.91 11.83
N THR A 13 -13.42 26.94 11.56
CA THR A 13 -12.91 27.24 10.21
C THR A 13 -12.06 26.10 9.65
N GLN A 14 -11.16 25.54 10.46
CA GLN A 14 -10.34 24.40 10.07
C GLN A 14 -11.20 23.15 9.84
N ALA A 15 -12.11 22.86 10.78
CA ALA A 15 -13.04 21.76 10.69
C ALA A 15 -13.89 21.85 9.41
N ARG A 16 -14.39 23.03 9.04
CA ARG A 16 -15.18 23.20 7.80
C ARG A 16 -14.36 22.81 6.56
N SER A 17 -13.12 23.29 6.48
CA SER A 17 -12.22 22.97 5.37
C SER A 17 -11.91 21.47 5.31
N VAL A 18 -11.56 20.86 6.45
CA VAL A 18 -11.23 19.44 6.53
C VAL A 18 -12.45 18.56 6.24
N PHE A 19 -13.64 18.97 6.70
CA PHE A 19 -14.89 18.27 6.42
C PHE A 19 -15.15 18.21 4.92
N ALA A 20 -15.04 19.36 4.22
CA ALA A 20 -15.20 19.42 2.77
C ALA A 20 -14.16 18.56 2.01
N GLU A 21 -12.90 18.55 2.46
CA GLU A 21 -11.85 17.75 1.84
C GLU A 21 -12.04 16.24 2.04
N ARG A 22 -12.55 15.84 3.21
CA ARG A 22 -12.65 14.43 3.64
C ARG A 22 -14.06 13.86 3.50
N GLY A 23 -14.74 14.21 2.42
CA GLY A 23 -16.00 13.58 2.00
C GLY A 23 -17.28 14.16 2.63
N GLY A 24 -17.16 15.23 3.42
CA GLY A 24 -18.30 15.99 3.93
C GLY A 24 -18.88 16.95 2.89
N ASP A 25 -20.09 17.42 3.16
CA ASP A 25 -20.89 18.25 2.26
C ASP A 25 -21.43 19.52 2.96
N PRO A 26 -20.55 20.43 3.43
CA PRO A 26 -20.95 21.55 4.28
C PRO A 26 -21.85 22.60 3.61
N ASP A 27 -21.93 22.57 2.28
CA ASP A 27 -22.74 23.49 1.48
C ASP A 27 -24.01 22.83 0.93
N GLN A 28 -24.29 21.57 1.30
CA GLN A 28 -25.47 20.85 0.83
C GLN A 28 -26.76 21.55 1.30
N PRO A 29 -27.65 21.99 0.39
CA PRO A 29 -28.87 22.68 0.76
C PRO A 29 -29.78 21.82 1.64
N GLY A 30 -30.40 22.45 2.64
CA GLY A 30 -31.36 21.80 3.54
C GLY A 30 -30.76 21.22 4.83
N LYS A 31 -29.44 21.25 5.01
CA LYS A 31 -28.80 20.93 6.30
C LYS A 31 -29.10 22.01 7.33
N ALA A 32 -29.27 21.61 8.60
CA ALA A 32 -29.48 22.55 9.70
C ALA A 32 -28.14 23.14 10.16
N ASP A 33 -27.10 22.32 10.17
CA ASP A 33 -25.72 22.69 10.47
C ASP A 33 -24.79 22.21 9.33
N PRO A 34 -23.79 23.00 8.91
CA PRO A 34 -22.81 22.56 7.92
C PRO A 34 -22.08 21.25 8.27
N PHE A 35 -21.95 20.93 9.56
CA PHE A 35 -21.31 19.72 10.06
C PHE A 35 -22.26 18.55 10.24
N ASP A 36 -23.56 18.68 9.92
CA ASP A 36 -24.49 17.55 9.94
C ASP A 36 -23.96 16.44 9.01
N CYS A 37 -23.49 15.33 9.58
CA CYS A 37 -22.89 14.27 8.80
C CYS A 37 -23.95 13.30 8.27
N LEU A 38 -23.70 12.75 7.08
CA LEU A 38 -24.65 11.87 6.41
C LEU A 38 -24.70 10.51 7.13
N VAL A 39 -25.87 10.15 7.65
CA VAL A 39 -26.11 8.83 8.27
C VAL A 39 -26.63 7.81 7.24
N TRP A 40 -27.55 8.22 6.37
CA TRP A 40 -28.11 7.37 5.33
C TRP A 40 -28.22 8.14 4.02
N ARG A 41 -27.59 7.60 2.97
CA ARG A 41 -27.66 8.16 1.61
C ARG A 41 -28.74 7.45 0.82
N MET A 42 -29.79 8.18 0.43
CA MET A 42 -30.83 7.64 -0.45
C MET A 42 -30.25 7.11 -1.77
N ALA A 43 -30.90 6.09 -2.33
CA ALA A 43 -30.47 5.40 -3.54
C ALA A 43 -30.28 6.37 -4.72
N ARG A 44 -29.22 6.13 -5.49
CA ARG A 44 -28.90 6.85 -6.73
C ARG A 44 -28.66 5.84 -7.84
N GLN A 45 -28.98 6.23 -9.07
CA GLN A 45 -28.77 5.37 -10.23
C GLN A 45 -27.28 4.97 -10.34
N GLY A 46 -27.02 3.67 -10.47
CA GLY A 46 -25.67 3.12 -10.58
C GLY A 46 -24.91 2.96 -9.25
N GLU A 47 -25.48 3.36 -8.11
CA GLU A 47 -24.91 3.08 -6.79
C GLU A 47 -25.61 1.85 -6.15
N PRO A 48 -24.88 1.00 -5.39
CA PRO A 48 -25.52 -0.07 -4.62
C PRO A 48 -26.46 0.49 -3.55
N SER A 49 -27.55 -0.22 -3.26
CA SER A 49 -28.53 0.17 -2.25
C SER A 49 -29.18 -1.03 -1.54
N TRP A 50 -29.68 -0.77 -0.34
CA TRP A 50 -30.38 -1.69 0.54
C TRP A 50 -31.70 -1.06 1.01
N GLU A 51 -32.74 -1.89 1.14
CA GLU A 51 -34.03 -1.45 1.68
C GLU A 51 -33.94 -1.12 3.16
N SER A 52 -34.61 -0.04 3.58
CA SER A 52 -34.67 0.38 4.97
C SER A 52 -35.98 1.10 5.28
N ARG A 53 -36.29 1.32 6.57
CA ARG A 53 -37.43 2.15 7.00
C ARG A 53 -37.35 3.61 6.55
N LEU A 54 -36.16 4.09 6.17
CA LEU A 54 -35.93 5.43 5.63
C LEU A 54 -36.08 5.46 4.09
N GLY A 55 -36.27 4.29 3.47
CA GLY A 55 -36.23 4.06 2.03
C GLY A 55 -34.90 3.45 1.57
N ALA A 56 -34.86 3.00 0.32
CA ALA A 56 -33.69 2.41 -0.30
C ALA A 56 -32.50 3.38 -0.30
N GLY A 57 -31.33 2.89 0.08
CA GLY A 57 -30.11 3.70 0.16
C GLY A 57 -28.92 2.91 0.67
N ARG A 58 -27.91 3.61 1.18
CA ARG A 58 -26.72 3.00 1.78
C ARG A 58 -26.23 3.82 2.98
N PRO A 59 -25.48 3.21 3.92
CA PRO A 59 -24.93 3.93 5.05
C PRO A 59 -24.00 5.07 4.62
N GLY A 60 -23.90 6.07 5.50
CA GLY A 60 -22.80 7.02 5.48
C GLY A 60 -21.54 6.45 6.13
N TRP A 61 -20.41 7.10 5.88
CA TRP A 61 -19.09 6.58 6.27
C TRP A 61 -18.90 6.45 7.79
N HIS A 62 -19.40 7.41 8.58
CA HIS A 62 -19.17 7.44 10.03
C HIS A 62 -20.04 6.40 10.77
N ILE A 63 -21.32 6.31 10.41
CA ILE A 63 -22.28 5.41 11.07
C ILE A 63 -21.90 3.94 10.94
N GLU A 64 -21.21 3.56 9.87
CA GLU A 64 -20.69 2.20 9.70
C GLU A 64 -19.79 1.82 10.87
N CYS A 65 -18.77 2.64 11.17
CA CYS A 65 -17.85 2.40 12.28
C CYS A 65 -18.56 2.45 13.63
N SER A 66 -19.47 3.42 13.82
CA SER A 66 -20.29 3.57 15.03
C SER A 66 -21.05 2.29 15.38
N VAL A 67 -21.80 1.76 14.41
CA VAL A 67 -22.67 0.60 14.61
C VAL A 67 -21.87 -0.70 14.70
N ILE A 68 -20.78 -0.83 13.93
CA ILE A 68 -19.90 -2.02 14.01
C ILE A 68 -19.23 -2.08 15.39
N ALA A 69 -18.67 -0.97 15.87
CA ALA A 69 -18.02 -0.94 17.18
C ALA A 69 -19.03 -1.23 18.30
N GLU A 70 -20.21 -0.62 18.27
CA GLU A 70 -21.27 -0.90 19.24
C GLU A 70 -21.67 -2.38 19.25
N HIS A 71 -21.83 -2.99 18.08
CA HIS A 71 -22.23 -4.39 17.96
C HIS A 71 -21.20 -5.37 18.55
N TYR A 72 -19.91 -5.14 18.32
CA TYR A 72 -18.85 -6.08 18.71
C TYR A 72 -18.20 -5.75 20.06
N LEU A 73 -18.14 -4.48 20.44
CA LEU A 73 -17.44 -4.00 21.64
C LEU A 73 -18.40 -3.48 22.72
N GLY A 74 -19.66 -3.24 22.37
CA GLY A 74 -20.68 -2.65 23.24
C GLY A 74 -20.73 -1.13 23.17
N GLU A 75 -21.60 -0.53 23.98
CA GLU A 75 -21.90 0.91 23.99
C GLU A 75 -20.70 1.79 24.39
N THR A 76 -19.72 1.21 25.07
CA THR A 76 -18.47 1.87 25.49
C THR A 76 -17.29 0.90 25.37
N PHE A 77 -16.15 1.36 24.88
CA PHE A 77 -14.93 0.55 24.77
C PHE A 77 -13.65 1.34 25.06
N ASP A 78 -12.50 0.66 25.16
CA ASP A 78 -11.27 1.26 25.65
C ASP A 78 -10.58 2.19 24.65
N VAL A 79 -10.33 1.74 23.41
CA VAL A 79 -9.47 2.47 22.46
C VAL A 79 -10.10 2.51 21.06
N GLN A 80 -10.26 3.71 20.50
CA GLN A 80 -10.53 3.95 19.08
C GLN A 80 -9.22 4.32 18.37
N GLY A 81 -8.76 3.47 17.46
CA GLY A 81 -7.51 3.65 16.71
C GLY A 81 -7.72 4.10 15.27
N GLY A 82 -6.75 4.82 14.70
CA GLY A 82 -6.76 5.19 13.27
C GLY A 82 -5.54 6.01 12.85
N GLY A 83 -5.47 6.43 11.58
CA GLY A 83 -4.54 7.47 11.16
C GLY A 83 -4.96 8.85 11.69
N SER A 84 -4.03 9.80 11.78
CA SER A 84 -4.32 11.17 12.21
C SER A 84 -5.33 11.89 11.32
N ASP A 85 -5.46 11.47 10.07
CA ASP A 85 -6.50 11.91 9.14
C ASP A 85 -7.92 11.49 9.55
N LEU A 86 -8.07 10.43 10.36
CA LEU A 86 -9.36 9.98 10.86
C LEU A 86 -9.82 10.72 12.11
N ALA A 87 -8.96 11.51 12.78
CA ALA A 87 -9.36 12.31 13.93
C ALA A 87 -10.57 13.21 13.62
N PHE A 88 -10.56 13.84 12.44
CA PHE A 88 -11.69 14.59 11.92
C PHE A 88 -11.84 14.40 10.40
N PRO A 89 -13.07 14.25 9.88
CA PRO A 89 -14.33 14.18 10.64
C PRO A 89 -14.60 12.81 11.25
N HIS A 90 -13.89 11.76 10.82
CA HIS A 90 -14.37 10.40 11.00
C HIS A 90 -14.60 9.97 12.45
N HIS A 91 -13.60 10.04 13.33
CA HIS A 91 -13.75 9.66 14.74
C HIS A 91 -14.62 10.66 15.52
N GLU A 92 -14.59 11.95 15.18
CA GLU A 92 -15.44 12.97 15.81
C GLU A 92 -16.94 12.69 15.55
N MET A 93 -17.30 12.40 14.29
CA MET A 93 -18.66 12.07 13.90
C MET A 93 -19.08 10.70 14.42
N SER A 94 -18.21 9.69 14.37
CA SER A 94 -18.54 8.36 14.88
C SER A 94 -18.83 8.40 16.39
N ALA A 95 -18.02 9.16 17.14
CA ALA A 95 -18.24 9.37 18.57
C ALA A 95 -19.54 10.15 18.85
N ALA A 96 -19.88 11.12 18.00
CA ALA A 96 -21.12 11.87 18.10
C ALA A 96 -22.35 10.98 17.83
N GLU A 97 -22.32 10.17 16.77
CA GLU A 97 -23.38 9.21 16.45
C GLU A 97 -23.56 8.17 17.55
N GLY A 98 -22.48 7.53 18.00
CA GLY A 98 -22.53 6.53 19.07
C GLY A 98 -23.07 7.10 20.38
N ARG A 99 -22.66 8.32 20.75
CA ARG A 99 -23.22 9.01 21.93
C ARG A 99 -24.67 9.43 21.72
N ALA A 100 -25.06 9.85 20.51
CA ALA A 100 -26.45 10.19 20.24
C ALA A 100 -27.38 8.97 20.31
N ALA A 101 -26.88 7.79 19.91
CA ALA A 101 -27.61 6.53 19.97
C ALA A 101 -27.76 5.98 21.40
N THR A 102 -26.68 6.01 22.19
CA THR A 102 -26.63 5.31 23.49
C THR A 102 -26.67 6.25 24.71
N GLY A 103 -26.35 7.53 24.54
CA GLY A 103 -26.13 8.47 25.64
C GLY A 103 -24.77 8.32 26.36
N HIS A 104 -24.03 7.25 26.06
CA HIS A 104 -22.77 6.93 26.71
C HIS A 104 -21.55 7.54 26.01
N ARG A 105 -20.38 7.40 26.63
CA ARG A 105 -19.11 7.77 26.02
C ARG A 105 -18.69 6.66 25.05
N TYR A 106 -18.43 7.01 23.80
CA TYR A 106 -18.06 6.06 22.75
C TYR A 106 -16.76 5.28 23.06
N ALA A 107 -15.60 5.97 23.15
CA ALA A 107 -14.30 5.34 23.48
C ALA A 107 -13.56 6.02 24.65
N ALA A 108 -12.83 5.25 25.45
CA ALA A 108 -12.04 5.71 26.61
C ALA A 108 -10.73 6.44 26.24
N ALA A 109 -10.18 6.13 25.06
CA ALA A 109 -9.04 6.83 24.46
C ALA A 109 -9.17 6.82 22.93
N TYR A 110 -8.59 7.85 22.31
CA TYR A 110 -8.42 7.94 20.85
C TYR A 110 -6.93 7.97 20.56
N VAL A 111 -6.48 7.04 19.72
CA VAL A 111 -5.05 6.83 19.43
C VAL A 111 -4.86 6.96 17.92
N HIS A 112 -4.10 7.98 17.52
CA HIS A 112 -3.91 8.31 16.11
C HIS A 112 -2.44 8.17 15.70
N ALA A 113 -2.19 7.36 14.67
CA ALA A 113 -0.87 7.21 14.09
C ALA A 113 -0.54 8.37 13.14
N GLY A 114 0.73 8.76 13.09
CA GLY A 114 1.25 9.74 12.14
C GLY A 114 1.15 9.23 10.70
N MET A 115 1.18 10.17 9.76
CA MET A 115 1.10 9.89 8.34
C MET A 115 2.48 9.48 7.79
N VAL A 116 2.46 8.53 6.87
CA VAL A 116 3.67 8.08 6.16
C VAL A 116 3.73 8.74 4.77
N GLY A 117 4.79 9.48 4.53
CA GLY A 117 5.18 10.01 3.21
C GLY A 117 6.19 9.12 2.50
N LEU A 118 6.57 9.51 1.28
CA LEU A 118 7.69 8.94 0.53
C LEU A 118 8.64 10.09 0.17
N ASP A 119 9.89 10.00 0.63
CA ASP A 119 10.94 10.99 0.35
C ASP A 119 10.51 12.46 0.58
N GLY A 120 9.80 12.71 1.69
CA GLY A 120 9.30 14.04 2.07
C GLY A 120 7.95 14.43 1.47
N GLU A 121 7.42 13.64 0.54
CA GLU A 121 6.14 13.89 -0.12
C GLU A 121 5.02 13.01 0.43
N LYS A 122 3.78 13.51 0.42
CA LYS A 122 2.62 12.68 0.78
C LYS A 122 2.48 11.50 -0.19
N MET A 123 2.30 10.29 0.35
CA MET A 123 1.94 9.12 -0.46
C MET A 123 0.45 9.19 -0.87
N SER A 124 0.17 9.06 -2.16
CA SER A 124 -1.22 8.94 -2.65
C SER A 124 -1.31 8.16 -3.96
N LYS A 125 -2.45 7.52 -4.20
CA LYS A 125 -2.75 6.87 -5.49
C LYS A 125 -2.62 7.85 -6.67
N SER A 126 -3.14 9.06 -6.50
CA SER A 126 -3.13 10.11 -7.54
C SER A 126 -1.73 10.57 -7.94
N ARG A 127 -0.75 10.46 -7.04
CA ARG A 127 0.65 10.84 -7.31
C ARG A 127 1.48 9.67 -7.85
N GLY A 128 0.92 8.46 -7.92
CA GLY A 128 1.61 7.27 -8.41
C GLY A 128 2.79 6.82 -7.55
N ASN A 129 2.96 7.40 -6.35
CA ASN A 129 4.15 7.25 -5.51
C ASN A 129 3.92 6.27 -4.34
N LEU A 130 3.04 5.28 -4.52
CA LEU A 130 2.76 4.28 -3.50
C LEU A 130 3.84 3.20 -3.48
N VAL A 131 4.48 3.03 -2.33
CA VAL A 131 5.23 1.82 -2.01
C VAL A 131 4.27 0.81 -1.39
N LEU A 132 4.02 -0.27 -2.12
CA LEU A 132 3.12 -1.33 -1.64
C LEU A 132 3.94 -2.41 -0.93
N VAL A 133 3.47 -2.85 0.22
CA VAL A 133 4.07 -3.97 0.96
C VAL A 133 4.21 -5.20 0.05
N SER A 134 3.18 -5.51 -0.75
CA SER A 134 3.22 -6.64 -1.70
C SER A 134 4.34 -6.53 -2.73
N ARG A 135 4.66 -5.32 -3.20
CA ARG A 135 5.77 -5.09 -4.13
C ARG A 135 7.11 -5.25 -3.45
N LEU A 136 7.26 -4.76 -2.21
CA LEU A 136 8.47 -4.95 -1.42
C LEU A 136 8.73 -6.44 -1.17
N THR A 137 7.71 -7.19 -0.74
CA THR A 137 7.85 -8.62 -0.48
C THR A 137 8.10 -9.43 -1.75
N ALA A 138 7.44 -9.08 -2.87
CA ALA A 138 7.69 -9.73 -4.16
C ALA A 138 9.10 -9.46 -4.70
N ALA A 139 9.68 -8.29 -4.37
CA ALA A 139 11.06 -7.95 -4.66
C ALA A 139 12.08 -8.63 -3.71
N GLY A 140 11.63 -9.50 -2.81
CA GLY A 140 12.49 -10.25 -1.89
C GLY A 140 12.89 -9.49 -0.62
N VAL A 141 12.27 -8.34 -0.34
CA VAL A 141 12.48 -7.63 0.93
C VAL A 141 11.86 -8.44 2.06
N ASP A 142 12.65 -8.72 3.09
CA ASP A 142 12.19 -9.42 4.27
C ASP A 142 11.09 -8.61 4.99
N PRO A 143 9.89 -9.18 5.24
CA PRO A 143 8.82 -8.50 5.97
C PRO A 143 9.26 -7.99 7.35
N MET A 144 10.21 -8.65 8.00
CA MET A 144 10.75 -8.21 9.30
C MET A 144 11.58 -6.94 9.16
N ALA A 145 12.28 -6.75 8.03
CA ALA A 145 12.99 -5.51 7.75
C ALA A 145 12.00 -4.36 7.48
N ILE A 146 10.91 -4.63 6.73
CA ILE A 146 9.82 -3.66 6.55
C ILE A 146 9.24 -3.24 7.91
N ARG A 147 9.00 -4.22 8.78
CA ARG A 147 8.48 -3.98 10.13
C ARG A 147 9.45 -3.16 10.98
N LEU A 148 10.74 -3.47 10.96
CA LEU A 148 11.78 -2.71 11.66
C LEU A 148 11.92 -1.28 11.13
N ALA A 149 11.74 -1.06 9.82
CA ALA A 149 11.73 0.27 9.24
C ALA A 149 10.56 1.11 9.78
N ILE A 150 9.38 0.51 9.94
CA ILE A 150 8.21 1.19 10.54
C ILE A 150 8.45 1.45 12.04
N LEU A 151 8.93 0.46 12.79
CA LEU A 151 9.19 0.56 14.23
C LEU A 151 10.35 1.51 14.58
N ALA A 152 11.16 1.92 13.61
CA ALA A 152 12.21 2.92 13.79
C ALA A 152 11.66 4.33 14.09
N HIS A 153 10.35 4.53 13.93
CA HIS A 153 9.66 5.79 14.19
C HIS A 153 8.64 5.63 15.31
N HIS A 154 8.49 6.67 16.13
CA HIS A 154 7.42 6.70 17.13
C HIS A 154 6.06 6.79 16.42
N TYR A 155 5.07 5.97 16.79
CA TYR A 155 3.84 5.80 16.00
C TYR A 155 3.05 7.10 15.75
N ARG A 156 3.16 8.08 16.66
CA ARG A 156 2.50 9.40 16.57
C ARG A 156 3.19 10.40 15.63
N GLN A 157 4.42 10.12 15.22
CA GLN A 157 5.19 11.05 14.40
C GLN A 157 4.91 10.82 12.92
N ASP A 158 4.72 11.90 12.18
CA ASP A 158 4.77 11.85 10.72
C ASP A 158 6.22 11.55 10.30
N TRP A 159 6.38 10.67 9.32
CA TRP A 159 7.70 10.27 8.83
C TRP A 159 7.66 9.93 7.34
N SER A 160 8.83 9.87 6.71
CA SER A 160 8.95 9.49 5.31
C SER A 160 9.56 8.11 5.18
N TRP A 161 8.88 7.24 4.44
CA TRP A 161 9.48 6.05 3.88
C TRP A 161 10.62 6.49 2.94
N THR A 162 11.80 5.91 3.13
CA THR A 162 12.98 6.19 2.30
C THR A 162 13.73 4.89 2.04
N GLN A 163 14.45 4.84 0.92
CA GLN A 163 15.33 3.69 0.63
C GLN A 163 16.43 3.55 1.68
N ALA A 164 16.98 4.66 2.19
CA ALA A 164 18.00 4.65 3.23
C ALA A 164 17.47 4.01 4.54
N GLY A 165 16.27 4.40 4.98
CA GLY A 165 15.64 3.83 6.18
C GLY A 165 15.37 2.33 6.03
N LEU A 166 14.98 1.87 4.83
CA LEU A 166 14.84 0.43 4.56
C LEU A 166 16.20 -0.30 4.64
N CYS A 167 17.26 0.27 4.06
CA CYS A 167 18.61 -0.30 4.14
C CYS A 167 19.12 -0.39 5.59
N GLU A 168 18.85 0.63 6.42
CA GLU A 168 19.18 0.61 7.84
C GLU A 168 18.43 -0.49 8.60
N ALA A 169 17.14 -0.68 8.29
CA ALA A 169 16.33 -1.73 8.90
C ALA A 169 16.79 -3.15 8.49
N ILE A 170 17.22 -3.35 7.25
CA ILE A 170 17.83 -4.60 6.78
C ILE A 170 19.13 -4.87 7.55
N ALA A 171 20.01 -3.88 7.66
CA ALA A 171 21.27 -4.01 8.39
C ALA A 171 21.05 -4.29 9.89
N ARG A 172 20.03 -3.67 10.50
CA ARG A 172 19.59 -3.97 11.87
C ARG A 172 19.15 -5.42 12.00
N LEU A 173 18.29 -5.90 11.11
CA LEU A 173 17.80 -7.28 11.11
C LEU A 173 18.96 -8.28 11.01
N ASP A 174 19.92 -8.05 10.11
CA ASP A 174 21.09 -8.92 9.94
C ASP A 174 22.02 -8.91 11.15
N THR A 175 22.11 -7.77 11.84
CA THR A 175 22.83 -7.67 13.12
C THR A 175 22.15 -8.48 14.20
N TRP A 176 20.82 -8.38 14.31
CA TRP A 176 20.04 -9.17 15.27
C TRP A 176 20.15 -10.66 14.98
N ARG A 177 20.08 -11.09 13.71
CA ARG A 177 20.29 -12.49 13.30
C ARG A 177 21.61 -13.05 13.82
N ARG A 178 22.70 -12.33 13.60
CA ARG A 178 24.04 -12.77 14.05
C ARG A 178 24.13 -12.82 15.57
N ALA A 179 23.62 -11.80 16.27
CA ALA A 179 23.66 -11.76 17.73
C ALA A 179 22.79 -12.86 18.36
N PHE A 180 21.60 -13.12 17.79
CA PHE A 180 20.69 -14.16 18.27
C PHE A 180 21.17 -15.58 17.96
N ALA A 181 22.04 -15.75 16.95
CA ALA A 181 22.70 -17.02 16.65
C ALA A 181 23.98 -17.27 17.48
N ALA A 182 24.42 -16.30 18.30
CA ALA A 182 25.58 -16.48 19.18
C ALA A 182 25.30 -17.56 20.25
N THR A 183 26.37 -18.19 20.75
CA THR A 183 26.25 -19.24 21.77
C THR A 183 25.96 -18.70 23.17
N ALA A 184 26.26 -17.43 23.42
CA ALA A 184 26.03 -16.73 24.67
C ALA A 184 26.01 -15.21 24.43
N GLY A 185 25.46 -14.46 25.37
CA GLY A 185 25.52 -12.99 25.39
C GLY A 185 25.39 -12.44 26.81
N PRO A 186 25.25 -11.10 26.96
CA PRO A 186 24.93 -10.46 28.23
C PRO A 186 23.56 -10.91 28.74
N ASP A 187 23.28 -10.69 30.04
CA ASP A 187 21.97 -10.98 30.62
C ASP A 187 20.85 -10.33 29.79
N ALA A 188 19.93 -11.17 29.33
CA ALA A 188 18.77 -10.77 28.55
C ALA A 188 17.67 -10.14 29.40
N GLY A 189 17.64 -10.42 30.71
CA GLY A 189 16.60 -9.95 31.62
C GLY A 189 16.49 -8.42 31.66
N ALA A 190 17.63 -7.74 31.81
CA ALA A 190 17.68 -6.28 31.78
C ALA A 190 17.19 -5.70 30.44
N THR A 191 17.60 -6.28 29.31
CA THR A 191 17.17 -5.82 27.98
C THR A 191 15.67 -6.00 27.77
N VAL A 192 15.11 -7.16 28.14
CA VAL A 192 13.66 -7.40 28.03
C VAL A 192 12.86 -6.44 28.93
N ALA A 193 13.37 -6.14 30.12
CA ALA A 193 12.76 -5.15 31.00
C ALA A 193 12.76 -3.75 30.37
N ALA A 194 13.87 -3.34 29.74
CA ALA A 194 13.98 -2.07 29.03
C ALA A 194 13.03 -1.98 27.83
N VAL A 195 12.96 -3.03 26.99
CA VAL A 195 11.99 -3.12 25.87
C VAL A 195 10.56 -2.95 26.37
N ARG A 196 10.18 -3.66 27.44
CA ARG A 196 8.84 -3.53 28.03
C ARG A 196 8.58 -2.16 28.63
N ALA A 197 9.60 -1.50 29.19
CA ALA A 197 9.46 -0.15 29.73
C ALA A 197 9.19 0.86 28.62
N ALA A 198 9.98 0.82 27.54
CA ALA A 198 9.79 1.65 26.36
C ALA A 198 8.39 1.46 25.74
N LEU A 199 7.94 0.21 25.54
CA LEU A 199 6.61 -0.04 24.98
C LEU A 199 5.45 0.40 25.89
N ARG A 200 5.65 0.47 27.21
CA ARG A 200 4.65 1.03 28.14
C ARG A 200 4.63 2.55 28.14
N ASP A 201 5.70 3.18 27.68
CA ASP A 201 5.80 4.63 27.54
C ASP A 201 5.36 5.03 26.14
N ASP A 202 4.04 5.15 25.94
CA ASP A 202 3.40 5.54 24.67
C ASP A 202 3.90 4.76 23.45
N LEU A 203 4.12 3.44 23.59
CA LEU A 203 4.61 2.58 22.51
C LEU A 203 5.90 3.11 21.87
N ASP A 204 6.88 3.56 22.66
CA ASP A 204 8.20 4.01 22.18
C ASP A 204 9.01 2.84 21.58
N ALA A 205 8.63 2.48 20.35
CA ALA A 205 9.28 1.46 19.56
C ALA A 205 10.75 1.80 19.26
N PRO A 206 11.12 3.05 18.91
CA PRO A 206 12.54 3.42 18.75
C PRO A 206 13.42 3.08 19.95
N ALA A 207 12.97 3.42 21.17
CA ALA A 207 13.72 3.08 22.39
C ALA A 207 13.76 1.56 22.64
N ALA A 208 12.67 0.85 22.32
CA ALA A 208 12.64 -0.61 22.39
C ALA A 208 13.65 -1.26 21.41
N LEU A 209 13.75 -0.75 20.17
CA LEU A 209 14.73 -1.21 19.18
C LEU A 209 16.16 -0.93 19.67
N ALA A 210 16.42 0.26 20.20
CA ALA A 210 17.74 0.66 20.70
C ALA A 210 18.23 -0.23 21.86
N ALA A 211 17.33 -0.69 22.73
CA ALA A 211 17.65 -1.63 23.80
C ALA A 211 18.16 -2.98 23.26
N ILE A 212 17.53 -3.50 22.20
CA ILE A 212 17.97 -4.74 21.54
C ILE A 212 19.24 -4.50 20.73
N ASP A 213 19.37 -3.36 20.03
CA ASP A 213 20.59 -2.98 19.30
C ASP A 213 21.81 -2.96 20.23
N THR A 214 21.66 -2.39 21.42
CA THR A 214 22.72 -2.33 22.46
C THR A 214 23.14 -3.74 22.90
N TRP A 215 22.17 -4.62 23.19
CA TRP A 215 22.45 -6.00 23.57
C TRP A 215 23.11 -6.79 22.42
N ALA A 216 22.66 -6.57 21.18
CA ALA A 216 23.21 -7.22 20.00
C ALA A 216 24.67 -6.80 19.75
N ALA A 217 24.98 -5.51 19.90
CA ALA A 217 26.33 -4.98 19.77
C ALA A 217 27.28 -5.59 20.82
N ALA A 218 26.88 -5.61 22.09
CA ALA A 218 27.67 -6.20 23.18
C ALA A 218 27.92 -7.70 22.95
N THR A 219 26.88 -8.44 22.54
CA THR A 219 26.99 -9.87 22.20
C THR A 219 28.00 -10.10 21.08
N LEU A 220 27.96 -9.30 20.01
CA LEU A 220 28.89 -9.41 18.89
C LEU A 220 30.32 -8.94 19.22
N ALA A 221 30.49 -8.13 20.27
CA ALA A 221 31.79 -7.80 20.84
C ALA A 221 32.36 -8.92 21.74
N GLY A 222 31.61 -10.01 21.95
CA GLY A 222 32.01 -11.14 22.78
C GLY A 222 31.75 -10.92 24.27
N GLU A 223 30.86 -10.00 24.63
CA GLU A 223 30.50 -9.73 26.02
C GLU A 223 29.43 -10.70 26.54
N GLY A 224 29.53 -11.02 27.83
CA GLY A 224 28.59 -11.91 28.51
C GLY A 224 28.87 -13.39 28.29
N ALA A 225 28.24 -14.23 29.12
CA ALA A 225 28.43 -15.67 29.13
C ALA A 225 27.11 -16.45 29.34
N ASP A 226 25.96 -15.76 29.29
CA ASP A 226 24.67 -16.40 29.45
C ASP A 226 24.24 -17.08 28.15
N ALA A 227 24.31 -18.41 28.13
CA ALA A 227 23.92 -19.22 26.98
C ALA A 227 22.41 -19.21 26.70
N SER A 228 21.59 -18.78 27.66
CA SER A 228 20.13 -18.71 27.50
C SER A 228 19.65 -17.37 26.92
N ALA A 229 20.49 -16.33 27.00
CA ALA A 229 20.14 -14.97 26.64
C ALA A 229 19.72 -14.80 25.17
N PRO A 230 20.45 -15.33 24.15
CA PRO A 230 20.05 -15.19 22.74
C PRO A 230 18.66 -15.77 22.46
N GLY A 231 18.35 -16.95 23.01
CA GLY A 231 17.04 -17.59 22.86
C GLY A 231 15.91 -16.81 23.54
N LEU A 232 16.19 -16.12 24.66
CA LEU A 232 15.21 -15.23 25.29
C LEU A 232 14.96 -13.98 24.44
N LEU A 233 16.00 -13.39 23.85
CA LEU A 233 15.87 -12.21 22.99
C LEU A 233 15.09 -12.52 21.70
N VAL A 234 15.30 -13.68 21.08
CA VAL A 234 14.49 -14.11 19.91
C VAL A 234 13.00 -14.09 20.26
N ARG A 235 12.63 -14.74 21.38
CA ARG A 235 11.23 -14.79 21.82
C ARG A 235 10.68 -13.42 22.20
N ALA A 236 11.51 -12.56 22.80
CA ALA A 236 11.09 -11.21 23.19
C ALA A 236 10.88 -10.31 21.96
N ALA A 237 11.78 -10.35 20.97
CA ALA A 237 11.64 -9.60 19.73
C ALA A 237 10.37 -10.01 18.95
N ASP A 238 10.09 -11.31 18.88
CA ASP A 238 8.86 -11.81 18.27
C ASP A 238 7.62 -11.42 19.09
N ALA A 239 7.57 -11.77 20.39
CA ALA A 239 6.38 -11.58 21.20
C ALA A 239 6.02 -10.11 21.47
N LEU A 240 7.00 -9.22 21.60
CA LEU A 240 6.77 -7.81 21.98
C LEU A 240 6.77 -6.88 20.77
N LEU A 241 7.56 -7.20 19.75
CA LEU A 241 7.73 -6.34 18.58
C LEU A 241 7.23 -6.99 17.30
N GLY A 242 6.85 -8.27 17.28
CA GLY A 242 6.45 -9.01 16.07
C GLY A 242 7.60 -9.22 15.09
N VAL A 243 8.85 -9.19 15.55
CA VAL A 243 10.05 -9.37 14.73
C VAL A 243 10.55 -10.80 14.90
N ALA A 244 10.02 -11.69 14.05
CA ALA A 244 10.38 -13.10 14.00
C ALA A 244 11.73 -13.27 13.28
N VAL A 245 12.81 -13.39 14.06
CA VAL A 245 14.16 -13.61 13.50
C VAL A 245 14.42 -15.11 13.36
N ASP A 246 14.49 -15.58 12.11
CA ASP A 246 15.02 -16.93 11.86
C ASP A 246 16.54 -16.93 12.10
N THR A 247 16.99 -17.76 13.03
CA THR A 247 18.41 -17.94 13.36
C THR A 247 19.07 -19.05 12.54
N ARG A 248 18.32 -19.74 11.67
CA ARG A 248 18.90 -20.65 10.67
C ARG A 248 19.59 -19.80 9.61
N ALA A 249 20.86 -20.09 9.34
CA ALA A 249 21.68 -19.33 8.40
C ALA A 249 21.05 -19.31 6.99
N ALA A 250 20.48 -18.17 6.60
CA ALA A 250 20.18 -17.88 5.21
C ALA A 250 21.46 -17.37 4.54
N GLY A 251 21.94 -18.09 3.54
CA GLY A 251 23.13 -17.72 2.77
C GLY A 251 22.93 -16.40 2.01
N CYS A 252 23.93 -15.52 2.06
CA CYS A 252 23.98 -14.28 1.31
C CYS A 252 24.13 -14.59 -0.20
N GLY A 253 23.05 -14.44 -0.96
CA GLY A 253 23.10 -14.25 -2.41
C GLY A 253 23.29 -12.76 -2.72
N PRO A 254 23.99 -12.39 -3.81
CA PRO A 254 24.34 -11.00 -4.06
C PRO A 254 23.13 -10.15 -4.44
N ILE A 255 22.98 -8.99 -3.79
CA ILE A 255 22.09 -7.91 -4.21
C ILE A 255 22.76 -7.21 -5.40
N VAL A 256 22.13 -7.29 -6.58
CA VAL A 256 22.56 -6.51 -7.75
C VAL A 256 22.19 -5.05 -7.51
N SER A 257 23.22 -4.22 -7.43
CA SER A 257 23.15 -2.76 -7.35
C SER A 257 22.80 -2.17 -8.72
N THR A 258 21.80 -1.31 -8.78
CA THR A 258 21.73 -0.27 -9.82
C THR A 258 21.38 1.07 -9.20
N THR A 259 22.36 1.96 -9.30
CA THR A 259 22.40 3.37 -8.91
C THR A 259 21.57 4.29 -9.81
N ALA A 260 21.17 5.43 -9.22
CA ALA A 260 20.69 6.69 -9.81
C ALA A 260 19.21 6.68 -10.27
N GLY A 261 18.28 7.48 -9.75
CA GLY A 261 18.38 8.93 -9.44
C GLY A 261 18.37 9.70 -10.77
N LEU A 262 17.48 10.62 -11.11
CA LEU A 262 16.52 11.50 -10.43
C LEU A 262 15.54 11.93 -11.55
N ASP A 263 14.23 12.02 -11.29
CA ASP A 263 13.50 13.31 -11.21
C ASP A 263 13.26 13.93 -12.61
N THR A 264 12.11 14.43 -13.04
CA THR A 264 10.88 15.00 -12.47
C THR A 264 9.81 14.69 -13.56
N SER A 265 8.51 14.91 -13.48
CA SER A 265 7.67 15.78 -12.68
C SER A 265 6.22 15.42 -13.03
N ALA A 266 5.36 15.59 -12.03
CA ALA A 266 4.05 16.19 -12.14
C ALA A 266 3.05 15.61 -13.16
N GLY A 267 2.20 14.73 -12.63
CA GLY A 267 0.77 15.05 -12.51
C GLY A 267 -0.05 15.05 -13.80
N VAL A 268 -1.35 15.10 -13.75
CA VAL A 268 -2.36 15.01 -12.69
C VAL A 268 -3.63 14.86 -13.51
N ASP A 269 -4.55 13.98 -13.08
CA ASP A 269 -5.98 14.07 -13.39
C ASP A 269 -6.41 14.02 -14.87
N ARG A 270 -7.65 13.71 -15.23
CA ARG A 270 -8.83 13.13 -14.60
C ARG A 270 -9.78 12.94 -15.76
N GLY A 271 -10.75 12.06 -15.54
CA GLY A 271 -12.07 12.21 -16.14
C GLY A 271 -12.21 11.28 -17.34
N ALA A 272 -12.90 10.15 -17.15
CA ALA A 272 -14.36 10.10 -17.18
C ALA A 272 -14.82 10.50 -18.57
N GLY A 273 -14.94 9.52 -19.46
CA GLY A 273 -16.25 8.96 -19.77
C GLY A 273 -16.75 9.71 -21.00
N VAL A 274 -17.31 9.06 -22.00
CA VAL A 274 -18.69 8.60 -21.90
C VAL A 274 -19.00 7.88 -23.22
N ASP A 275 -19.89 6.90 -23.11
CA ASP A 275 -20.66 6.25 -24.17
C ASP A 275 -19.98 5.19 -25.03
N THR A 276 -20.03 3.98 -24.46
CA THR A 276 -20.33 2.75 -25.19
C THR A 276 -21.48 2.95 -26.17
N VAL A 277 -21.20 2.82 -27.46
CA VAL A 277 -22.20 2.62 -28.52
C VAL A 277 -22.14 1.14 -28.94
N PRO A 278 -23.30 0.49 -29.14
CA PRO A 278 -23.42 -0.96 -29.01
C PRO A 278 -22.99 -1.74 -30.24
N VAL A 279 -22.55 -2.96 -29.96
CA VAL A 279 -22.21 -4.04 -30.89
C VAL A 279 -23.41 -4.37 -31.78
N PRO A 280 -23.25 -4.40 -33.12
CA PRO A 280 -24.14 -5.15 -34.00
C PRO A 280 -23.64 -6.57 -34.21
N ALA A 281 -24.61 -7.48 -34.25
CA ALA A 281 -24.48 -8.92 -34.26
C ALA A 281 -23.78 -9.51 -35.50
N GLU A 282 -23.05 -10.58 -35.18
CA GLU A 282 -22.65 -11.76 -35.95
C GLU A 282 -22.90 -11.79 -37.47
N GLY A 283 -21.79 -11.88 -38.20
CA GLY A 283 -21.68 -12.50 -39.52
C GLY A 283 -20.48 -13.44 -39.54
N SER A 284 -20.72 -14.69 -39.90
CA SER A 284 -19.78 -15.81 -39.89
C SER A 284 -18.65 -15.67 -40.92
N ASP A 285 -17.42 -15.39 -40.49
CA ASP A 285 -16.17 -15.74 -41.22
C ASP A 285 -14.89 -15.60 -40.36
N ARG A 286 -14.87 -16.14 -39.13
CA ARG A 286 -13.72 -16.02 -38.20
C ARG A 286 -13.09 -17.35 -37.80
N LEU A 287 -12.81 -18.20 -38.78
CA LEU A 287 -11.81 -19.27 -38.63
C LEU A 287 -10.77 -19.07 -39.75
N ASP A 288 -9.49 -19.07 -39.37
CA ASP A 288 -8.29 -19.12 -40.22
C ASP A 288 -7.57 -17.83 -40.63
N ARG A 289 -7.18 -17.01 -39.65
CA ARG A 289 -5.84 -16.36 -39.70
C ARG A 289 -5.18 -16.36 -38.32
N VAL A 290 -4.58 -17.48 -37.94
CA VAL A 290 -3.56 -17.49 -36.89
C VAL A 290 -2.37 -16.68 -37.43
N LYS A 291 -2.09 -15.54 -36.80
CA LYS A 291 -0.92 -14.73 -37.17
C LYS A 291 0.33 -15.40 -36.60
N THR A 292 1.31 -15.67 -37.46
CA THR A 292 2.65 -16.02 -37.00
C THR A 292 3.35 -14.78 -36.45
N PHE A 293 4.40 -14.98 -35.66
CA PHE A 293 5.24 -13.89 -35.14
C PHE A 293 5.75 -12.99 -36.27
N GLU A 294 6.23 -13.57 -37.38
CA GLU A 294 6.71 -12.84 -38.55
C GLU A 294 5.61 -12.03 -39.25
N SER A 295 4.41 -12.63 -39.41
CA SER A 295 3.29 -11.95 -40.07
C SER A 295 2.74 -10.80 -39.21
N LEU A 296 2.78 -10.95 -37.88
CA LEU A 296 2.44 -9.88 -36.96
C LEU A 296 3.47 -8.75 -37.05
N PHE A 297 4.77 -9.07 -37.00
CA PHE A 297 5.83 -8.06 -37.10
C PHE A 297 5.72 -7.22 -38.38
N ALA A 298 5.50 -7.88 -39.52
CA ALA A 298 5.32 -7.20 -40.81
C ALA A 298 4.11 -6.27 -40.82
N GLU A 299 2.98 -6.69 -40.23
CA GLU A 299 1.79 -5.84 -40.09
C GLU A 299 2.05 -4.62 -39.18
N LEU A 300 2.77 -4.81 -38.07
CA LEU A 300 3.10 -3.72 -37.16
C LEU A 300 4.07 -2.71 -37.82
N GLN A 301 5.01 -3.18 -38.64
CA GLN A 301 5.88 -2.31 -39.45
C GLN A 301 5.07 -1.51 -40.47
N ASP A 302 4.12 -2.14 -41.17
CA ASP A 302 3.25 -1.45 -42.11
C ASP A 302 2.42 -0.38 -41.39
N LYS A 303 1.88 -0.68 -40.20
CA LYS A 303 1.19 0.30 -39.35
C LYS A 303 2.09 1.43 -38.89
N ALA A 304 3.36 1.16 -38.58
CA ALA A 304 4.32 2.19 -38.19
C ALA A 304 4.59 3.20 -39.31
N VAL A 305 4.55 2.74 -40.57
CA VAL A 305 4.75 3.58 -41.76
C VAL A 305 3.46 4.27 -42.20
N SER A 306 2.38 3.50 -42.37
CA SER A 306 1.10 4.00 -42.89
C SER A 306 0.31 4.83 -41.88
N ARG A 307 0.63 4.67 -40.59
CA ARG A 307 0.08 5.40 -39.45
C ARG A 307 -1.46 5.56 -39.50
N PRO A 308 -2.23 4.47 -39.60
CA PRO A 308 -3.68 4.55 -39.74
C PRO A 308 -4.33 5.15 -38.50
N ASP A 309 -5.33 6.02 -38.72
CA ASP A 309 -6.05 6.72 -37.65
C ASP A 309 -6.69 5.72 -36.67
N GLY A 310 -6.51 5.96 -35.36
CA GLY A 310 -7.04 5.11 -34.30
C GLY A 310 -6.28 3.81 -34.05
N SER A 311 -5.12 3.60 -34.69
CA SER A 311 -4.29 2.40 -34.47
C SER A 311 -3.62 2.41 -33.10
N GLY A 312 -3.90 1.39 -32.29
CA GLY A 312 -3.24 1.17 -31.00
C GLY A 312 -1.72 1.04 -31.13
N THR A 313 -1.23 0.38 -32.19
CA THR A 313 0.21 0.26 -32.49
C THR A 313 0.85 1.62 -32.70
N VAL A 314 0.18 2.53 -33.42
CA VAL A 314 0.70 3.87 -33.70
C VAL A 314 0.71 4.70 -32.42
N ALA A 315 -0.37 4.64 -31.64
CA ALA A 315 -0.45 5.33 -30.34
C ALA A 315 0.66 4.87 -29.38
N GLU A 316 0.97 3.58 -29.38
CA GLU A 316 2.02 3.00 -28.55
C GLU A 316 3.44 3.38 -29.04
N LEU A 317 3.69 3.37 -30.35
CA LEU A 317 4.94 3.88 -30.93
C LEU A 317 5.16 5.36 -30.59
N ASP A 318 4.10 6.17 -30.66
CA ASP A 318 4.14 7.60 -30.34
C ASP A 318 4.38 7.86 -28.84
N ALA A 319 3.91 6.96 -27.97
CA ALA A 319 4.17 7.01 -26.53
C ALA A 319 5.64 6.73 -26.18
N GLY A 320 6.39 6.14 -27.11
CA GLY A 320 7.84 5.97 -27.06
C GLY A 320 8.33 4.80 -26.19
N VAL A 321 9.62 4.51 -26.33
CA VAL A 321 10.30 3.33 -25.76
C VAL A 321 10.01 3.10 -24.28
N HIS A 322 9.97 4.16 -23.46
CA HIS A 322 9.72 4.01 -22.03
C HIS A 322 8.33 3.44 -21.72
N GLN A 323 7.29 3.87 -22.46
CA GLN A 323 5.92 3.39 -22.22
C GLN A 323 5.71 1.97 -22.76
N ILE A 324 6.28 1.68 -23.93
CA ILE A 324 6.32 0.32 -24.48
C ILE A 324 7.02 -0.62 -23.49
N GLY A 325 8.13 -0.18 -22.88
CA GLY A 325 8.87 -0.93 -21.88
C GLY A 325 8.05 -1.22 -20.61
N LYS A 326 7.26 -0.25 -20.14
CA LYS A 326 6.32 -0.46 -19.03
C LYS A 326 5.28 -1.52 -19.36
N LYS A 327 4.71 -1.48 -20.57
CA LYS A 327 3.76 -2.49 -21.04
C LYS A 327 4.39 -3.87 -21.09
N ILE A 328 5.59 -4.01 -21.66
CA ILE A 328 6.31 -5.30 -21.64
C ILE A 328 6.48 -5.86 -20.21
N VAL A 329 6.83 -5.01 -19.24
CA VAL A 329 7.00 -5.45 -17.84
C VAL A 329 5.67 -5.85 -17.20
N GLU A 330 4.59 -5.11 -17.48
CA GLU A 330 3.23 -5.41 -17.04
C GLU A 330 2.78 -6.78 -17.59
N GLU A 331 2.82 -6.96 -18.91
CA GLU A 331 2.41 -8.20 -19.58
C GLU A 331 3.28 -9.40 -19.17
N ALA A 332 4.58 -9.21 -18.94
CA ALA A 332 5.44 -10.28 -18.46
C ALA A 332 5.04 -10.76 -17.04
N GLY A 333 4.57 -9.84 -16.20
CA GLY A 333 3.99 -10.17 -14.90
C GLY A 333 2.67 -10.92 -15.05
N GLU A 334 1.80 -10.48 -15.95
CA GLU A 334 0.50 -11.11 -16.21
C GLU A 334 0.66 -12.51 -16.81
N VAL A 335 1.63 -12.74 -17.69
CA VAL A 335 2.00 -14.08 -18.18
C VAL A 335 2.33 -15.02 -17.04
N TRP A 336 3.15 -14.59 -16.07
CA TRP A 336 3.52 -15.42 -14.93
C TRP A 336 2.30 -15.72 -14.05
N MET A 337 1.51 -14.70 -13.73
CA MET A 337 0.30 -14.85 -12.92
C MET A 337 -0.71 -15.80 -13.59
N ALA A 338 -0.95 -15.62 -14.89
CA ALA A 338 -1.87 -16.46 -15.63
C ALA A 338 -1.39 -17.92 -15.74
N ALA A 339 -0.08 -18.13 -15.91
CA ALA A 339 0.54 -19.46 -15.94
C ALA A 339 0.40 -20.21 -14.60
N GLU A 340 0.54 -19.49 -13.49
CA GLU A 340 0.50 -20.07 -12.15
C GLU A 340 -0.95 -20.28 -11.65
N TYR A 341 -1.87 -19.37 -11.99
CA TYR A 341 -3.16 -19.29 -11.31
C TYR A 341 -4.40 -19.34 -12.21
N GLU A 342 -4.31 -19.06 -13.51
CA GLU A 342 -5.50 -18.80 -14.35
C GLU A 342 -5.69 -19.80 -15.50
N GLY A 343 -4.66 -20.61 -15.77
CA GLY A 343 -4.74 -21.73 -16.70
C GLY A 343 -4.41 -21.38 -18.14
N LYS A 344 -4.43 -22.39 -19.01
CA LYS A 344 -3.77 -22.38 -20.32
C LYS A 344 -4.27 -21.28 -21.27
N ASP A 345 -5.57 -21.01 -21.29
CA ASP A 345 -6.15 -20.05 -22.24
C ASP A 345 -5.80 -18.61 -21.84
N ALA A 346 -5.86 -18.29 -20.55
CA ALA A 346 -5.42 -17.00 -20.00
C ALA A 346 -3.91 -16.82 -20.23
N THR A 347 -3.10 -17.86 -19.94
CA THR A 347 -1.66 -17.81 -20.20
C THR A 347 -1.34 -17.54 -21.66
N ALA A 348 -2.06 -18.20 -22.59
CA ALA A 348 -1.86 -18.00 -24.02
C ALA A 348 -2.24 -16.58 -24.47
N LEU A 349 -3.29 -16.01 -23.87
CA LEU A 349 -3.68 -14.62 -24.11
C LEU A 349 -2.56 -13.67 -23.68
N GLU A 350 -2.08 -13.76 -22.45
CA GLU A 350 -1.04 -12.83 -21.95
C GLU A 350 0.29 -13.01 -22.67
N ILE A 351 0.65 -14.24 -23.07
CA ILE A 351 1.83 -14.46 -23.90
C ILE A 351 1.67 -13.75 -25.25
N SER A 352 0.47 -13.76 -25.83
CA SER A 352 0.23 -13.08 -27.11
C SER A 352 0.36 -11.56 -27.00
N GLN A 353 -0.07 -10.97 -25.88
CA GLN A 353 0.06 -9.54 -25.60
C GLN A 353 1.54 -9.17 -25.40
N LEU A 354 2.27 -9.93 -24.59
CA LEU A 354 3.70 -9.76 -24.39
C LEU A 354 4.47 -9.81 -25.71
N LEU A 355 4.17 -10.79 -26.58
CA LEU A 355 4.80 -10.92 -27.90
C LEU A 355 4.47 -9.72 -28.81
N TYR A 356 3.26 -9.18 -28.73
CA TYR A 356 2.88 -7.97 -29.47
C TYR A 356 3.71 -6.77 -29.01
N HIS A 357 3.75 -6.48 -27.70
CA HIS A 357 4.47 -5.32 -27.16
C HIS A 357 5.99 -5.42 -27.37
N ALA A 358 6.55 -6.63 -27.28
CA ALA A 358 7.96 -6.87 -27.62
C ALA A 358 8.27 -6.53 -29.09
N GLN A 359 7.39 -6.85 -30.02
CA GLN A 359 7.55 -6.52 -31.44
C GLN A 359 7.38 -5.01 -31.71
N VAL A 360 6.47 -4.34 -31.00
CA VAL A 360 6.35 -2.88 -31.07
C VAL A 360 7.62 -2.19 -30.54
N MET A 361 8.22 -2.71 -29.46
CA MET A 361 9.52 -2.24 -28.94
C MET A 361 10.64 -2.40 -29.96
N MET A 362 10.68 -3.53 -30.66
CA MET A 362 11.66 -3.75 -31.73
C MET A 362 11.53 -2.66 -32.81
N ILE A 363 10.32 -2.35 -33.26
CA ILE A 363 10.08 -1.30 -34.25
C ILE A 363 10.48 0.07 -33.70
N ALA A 364 10.10 0.40 -32.47
CA ALA A 364 10.43 1.68 -31.83
C ALA A 364 11.93 1.91 -31.65
N THR A 365 12.71 0.83 -31.53
CA THR A 365 14.17 0.87 -31.36
C THR A 365 14.93 0.60 -32.65
N GLY A 366 14.23 0.39 -33.77
CA GLY A 366 14.82 0.12 -35.08
C GLY A 366 15.44 -1.27 -35.24
N LEU A 367 15.07 -2.23 -34.39
CA LEU A 367 15.52 -3.63 -34.46
C LEU A 367 14.72 -4.42 -35.49
N THR A 368 15.42 -5.26 -36.25
CA THR A 368 14.78 -6.26 -37.13
C THR A 368 14.60 -7.60 -36.41
N LEU A 369 13.77 -8.48 -36.96
CA LEU A 369 13.68 -9.88 -36.50
C LEU A 369 15.03 -10.58 -36.56
N GLU A 370 15.82 -10.31 -37.60
CA GLU A 370 17.16 -10.89 -37.75
C GLU A 370 18.09 -10.45 -36.62
N ASP A 371 18.04 -9.18 -36.20
CA ASP A 371 18.87 -8.68 -35.10
C ASP A 371 18.56 -9.39 -33.77
N VAL A 372 17.29 -9.71 -33.51
CA VAL A 372 16.86 -10.46 -32.33
C VAL A 372 17.21 -11.94 -32.46
N TYR A 373 16.93 -12.57 -33.61
CA TYR A 373 17.23 -13.98 -33.84
C TYR A 373 18.73 -14.30 -33.82
N ARG A 374 19.61 -13.36 -34.18
CA ARG A 374 21.06 -13.51 -34.02
C ARG A 374 21.51 -13.57 -32.54
N LYS A 375 20.63 -13.26 -31.58
CA LYS A 375 20.91 -13.28 -30.13
C LYS A 375 20.31 -14.49 -29.41
N LEU A 376 19.46 -15.26 -30.09
CA LEU A 376 18.95 -16.56 -29.64
C LEU A 376 19.94 -17.66 -30.03
#